data_AF-A0A2Z3JLX6-F1
#
_entry.id   AF-A0A2Z3JLX6-F1
#
_cell.length_a   1.000
_cell.length_b   1.000
_cell.length_c   1.000
_cell.angle_alpha   90.00
_cell.angle_beta   90.00
_cell.angle_gamma   90.00
#
_symmetry.space_group_name_H-M   'P 1'
#
loop_
_entity.id
_entity.type
_entity.pdbx_description
1 polymer ?
#
loop_
_entity_poly.entity_id
_entity_poly.type
_entity_poly.pdbx_seq_one_letter_code
_entity_poly.pdbx_strand_id
1 'polypeptide(L)'
;MAARRQVMWQGSDERAPGLEHLLVGQGWASSTVIGLAAGAPFTLRYRLEVDETGRLLTGMLRISGAASLTLTRASSGRWQGNGGEELRDLSGCTDLDLGVTPYTNTLALRRLRLHPGQSGEVLAAVIEIPSFTRRVVRQRYTRLGPHTYQYENLGGGYSTELSVDDELFVREYPGLFRQLRLG
;
A
#
# COMPACT_ATOMS: atom_id res chain seq x y z
N MET A 1 12.96 -18.12 -3.73
CA MET A 1 11.50 -18.17 -3.53
C MET A 1 10.82 -17.74 -4.82
N ALA A 2 9.88 -18.53 -5.34
CA ALA A 2 9.17 -18.21 -6.59
C ALA A 2 8.06 -17.18 -6.36
N ALA A 3 7.84 -16.27 -7.32
CA ALA A 3 6.66 -15.42 -7.35
C ALA A 3 5.43 -16.27 -7.71
N ARG A 4 4.31 -16.02 -7.03
CA ARG A 4 3.00 -16.62 -7.32
C ARG A 4 2.09 -15.72 -8.15
N ARG A 5 2.33 -14.41 -8.07
CA ARG A 5 1.59 -13.39 -8.79
C ARG A 5 2.54 -12.30 -9.26
N GLN A 6 2.29 -11.81 -10.47
CA GLN A 6 2.93 -10.63 -11.03
C GLN A 6 1.84 -9.66 -11.46
N VAL A 7 2.03 -8.38 -11.15
CA VAL A 7 1.08 -7.32 -11.48
C VAL A 7 1.85 -6.12 -12.01
N MET A 8 1.29 -5.49 -13.03
CA MET A 8 1.67 -4.13 -13.39
C MET A 8 0.52 -3.16 -13.16
N TRP A 9 0.81 -2.02 -12.55
CA TRP A 9 -0.11 -0.89 -12.46
C TRP A 9 0.47 0.31 -13.18
N GLN A 10 -0.45 1.13 -13.68
CA GLN A 10 -0.15 2.45 -14.19
C GLN A 10 -0.85 3.49 -13.31
N GLY A 11 -0.11 4.52 -12.92
CA GLY A 11 -0.66 5.73 -12.33
C GLY A 11 -1.47 6.50 -13.37
N SER A 12 -2.73 6.78 -13.05
CA SER A 12 -3.68 7.47 -13.92
C SER A 12 -3.76 8.97 -13.66
N ASP A 13 -3.19 9.49 -12.56
CA ASP A 13 -3.11 10.94 -12.30
C ASP A 13 -2.04 11.57 -13.19
N GLU A 14 -2.44 12.49 -14.07
CA GLU A 14 -1.53 13.21 -14.97
C GLU A 14 -0.48 14.05 -14.23
N ARG A 15 -0.75 14.45 -12.98
CA ARG A 15 0.18 15.22 -12.14
C ARG A 15 1.18 14.33 -11.41
N ALA A 16 0.89 13.03 -11.30
CA ALA A 16 1.72 12.04 -10.64
C ALA A 16 1.71 10.69 -11.40
N PRO A 17 2.07 10.68 -12.70
CA PRO A 17 2.08 9.45 -13.47
C PRO A 17 3.13 8.49 -12.95
N GLY A 18 2.92 7.20 -13.19
CA GLY A 18 3.89 6.18 -12.82
C GLY A 18 3.59 4.81 -13.40
N LEU A 19 4.57 3.94 -13.30
CA LEU A 19 4.45 2.51 -13.59
C LEU A 19 5.00 1.73 -12.40
N GLU A 20 4.27 0.70 -12.03
CA GLU A 20 4.68 -0.25 -11.01
C GLU A 20 4.76 -1.64 -11.61
N HIS A 21 5.82 -2.36 -11.26
CA HIS A 21 5.91 -3.79 -11.44
C HIS A 21 6.09 -4.47 -10.08
N LEU A 22 5.05 -5.20 -9.67
CA LEU A 22 4.96 -5.93 -8.41
C LEU A 22 5.10 -7.45 -8.64
N LEU A 23 5.91 -8.08 -7.80
CA LEU A 23 5.99 -9.53 -7.62
C LEU A 23 5.51 -9.88 -6.21
N VAL A 24 4.62 -10.87 -6.10
CA VAL A 24 4.12 -11.37 -4.82
C VAL A 24 4.41 -12.86 -4.70
N GLY A 25 5.00 -13.26 -3.57
CA GLY A 25 5.18 -14.66 -3.17
C GLY A 25 4.50 -14.95 -1.84
N GLN A 26 4.76 -16.11 -1.27
CA GLN A 26 4.23 -16.47 0.05
C GLN A 26 4.94 -15.65 1.14
N GLY A 27 4.19 -14.80 1.84
CA GLY A 27 4.69 -13.98 2.94
C GLY A 27 5.57 -12.79 2.51
N TRP A 28 5.66 -12.48 1.21
CA TRP A 28 6.45 -11.34 0.74
C TRP A 28 5.92 -10.71 -0.54
N ALA A 29 6.25 -9.44 -0.72
CA ALA A 29 6.09 -8.70 -1.97
C ALA A 29 7.35 -7.90 -2.29
N SER A 30 7.65 -7.74 -3.57
CA SER A 30 8.78 -6.95 -4.05
C SER A 30 8.34 -6.16 -5.26
N SER A 31 8.62 -4.85 -5.25
CA SER A 31 8.15 -3.96 -6.30
C SER A 31 9.22 -2.98 -6.75
N THR A 32 9.10 -2.54 -8.00
CA THR A 32 9.73 -1.32 -8.49
C THR A 32 8.64 -0.38 -9.00
N VAL A 33 8.63 0.83 -8.48
CA VAL A 33 7.78 1.95 -8.92
C VAL A 33 8.68 3.00 -9.54
N ILE A 34 8.35 3.42 -10.76
CA ILE A 34 8.96 4.58 -11.43
C ILE A 34 7.84 5.60 -11.59
N GLY A 35 8.02 6.80 -11.05
CA GLY A 35 6.96 7.80 -11.06
C GLY A 35 7.46 9.23 -10.99
N LEU A 36 6.51 10.17 -10.98
CA LEU A 36 6.75 11.61 -10.83
C LEU A 36 6.14 12.11 -9.53
N ALA A 37 6.89 12.90 -8.78
CA ALA A 37 6.41 13.59 -7.58
C ALA A 37 6.93 15.03 -7.55
N ALA A 38 6.04 16.00 -7.38
CA ALA A 38 6.38 17.43 -7.38
C ALA A 38 7.24 17.85 -8.60
N GLY A 39 6.97 17.27 -9.78
CA GLY A 39 7.70 17.56 -11.02
C GLY A 39 9.07 16.88 -11.15
N ALA A 40 9.50 16.07 -10.19
CA ALA A 40 10.76 15.32 -10.24
C ALA A 40 10.53 13.81 -10.37
N PRO A 41 11.28 13.10 -11.23
CA PRO A 41 11.17 11.65 -11.35
C PRO A 41 11.80 10.97 -10.13
N PHE A 42 11.23 9.84 -9.72
CA PHE A 42 11.81 8.96 -8.72
C PHE A 42 11.69 7.49 -9.15
N THR A 43 12.59 6.67 -8.59
CA THR A 43 12.47 5.22 -8.64
C THR A 43 12.48 4.69 -7.23
N LEU A 44 11.35 4.13 -6.79
CA LEU A 44 11.21 3.42 -5.53
C LEU A 44 11.35 1.93 -5.78
N ARG A 45 12.22 1.27 -5.01
CA ARG A 45 12.18 -0.19 -4.83
C ARG A 45 11.69 -0.48 -3.43
N TYR A 46 10.73 -1.37 -3.30
CA TYR A 46 10.32 -1.84 -1.98
C TYR A 46 10.26 -3.36 -1.88
N ARG A 47 10.49 -3.84 -0.67
CA ARG A 47 10.26 -5.23 -0.27
C ARG A 47 9.46 -5.24 1.02
N LEU A 48 8.33 -5.94 1.00
CA LEU A 48 7.47 -6.14 2.16
C LEU A 48 7.51 -7.61 2.56
N GLU A 49 7.61 -7.86 3.85
CA GLU A 49 7.33 -9.14 4.48
C GLU A 49 6.01 -9.01 5.22
N VAL A 50 5.10 -9.95 4.98
CA VAL A 50 3.74 -9.93 5.51
C VAL A 50 3.39 -11.29 6.11
N ASP A 51 2.57 -11.28 7.16
CA ASP A 51 2.02 -12.51 7.70
C ASP A 51 0.87 -13.06 6.82
N GLU A 52 0.33 -14.21 7.21
CA GLU A 52 -0.77 -14.89 6.49
C GLU A 52 -2.07 -14.07 6.44
N THR A 53 -2.21 -13.05 7.29
CA THR A 53 -3.35 -12.14 7.29
C THR A 53 -3.13 -10.91 6.42
N GLY A 54 -1.95 -10.75 5.84
CA GLY A 54 -1.55 -9.57 5.06
C GLY A 54 -1.02 -8.42 5.92
N ARG A 55 -0.81 -8.63 7.22
CA ARG A 55 -0.22 -7.60 8.10
C ARG A 55 1.27 -7.47 7.82
N LEU A 56 1.76 -6.24 7.75
CA LEU A 56 3.18 -5.97 7.58
C LEU A 56 3.99 -6.41 8.81
N LEU A 57 5.07 -7.15 8.55
CA LEU A 57 6.11 -7.49 9.52
C LEU A 57 7.33 -6.60 9.31
N THR A 58 7.81 -6.50 8.07
CA THR A 58 8.97 -5.67 7.70
C THR A 58 8.69 -5.01 6.35
N GLY A 59 9.02 -3.73 6.21
CA GLY A 59 8.97 -3.01 4.93
C GLY A 59 10.27 -2.27 4.68
N MET A 60 10.99 -2.64 3.62
CA MET A 60 12.21 -1.96 3.18
C MET A 60 11.90 -1.14 1.94
N LEU A 61 12.05 0.18 2.02
CA LEU A 61 11.81 1.16 0.96
C LEU A 61 13.13 1.82 0.58
N ARG A 62 13.42 1.94 -0.71
CA ARG A 62 14.64 2.59 -1.20
C ARG A 62 14.35 3.44 -2.42
N ILE A 63 14.69 4.73 -2.33
CA ILE A 63 14.72 5.61 -3.50
C ILE A 63 16.09 5.49 -4.16
N SER A 64 16.13 5.20 -5.46
CA SER A 64 17.38 5.12 -6.21
C SER A 64 18.16 6.43 -6.14
N GLY A 65 19.43 6.36 -5.72
CA GLY A 65 20.29 7.55 -5.58
C GLY A 65 19.98 8.44 -4.38
N ALA A 66 19.06 8.04 -3.49
CA ALA A 66 18.67 8.81 -2.31
C ALA A 66 18.54 7.93 -1.06
N ALA A 67 17.60 8.26 -0.16
CA ALA A 67 17.45 7.62 1.14
C ALA A 67 16.79 6.23 1.07
N SER A 68 16.89 5.49 2.18
CA SER A 68 16.12 4.28 2.45
C SER A 68 15.40 4.37 3.80
N LEU A 69 14.25 3.71 3.87
CA LEU A 69 13.46 3.55 5.08
C LEU A 69 13.15 2.06 5.29
N THR A 70 13.47 1.54 6.47
CA THR A 70 13.05 0.24 6.98
C THR A 70 12.03 0.48 8.07
N LEU A 71 10.89 -0.20 7.97
CA LEU A 71 9.85 -0.22 8.97
C LEU A 71 9.69 -1.65 9.46
N THR A 72 9.84 -1.86 10.77
CA THR A 72 9.64 -3.17 11.39
C THR A 72 8.52 -3.09 12.39
N ARG A 73 7.58 -4.03 12.34
CA ARG A 73 6.50 -4.17 13.31
C ARG A 73 6.88 -5.25 14.31
N ALA A 74 7.23 -4.83 15.53
CA ALA A 74 7.55 -5.74 16.61
C ALA A 74 6.32 -6.58 17.01
N SER A 75 6.53 -7.72 17.65
CA SER A 75 5.46 -8.59 18.19
C SER A 75 4.53 -7.85 19.16
N SER A 76 5.05 -6.82 19.85
CA SER A 76 4.28 -5.91 20.70
C SER A 76 3.32 -4.98 19.95
N GLY A 77 3.38 -4.94 18.62
CA GLY A 77 2.61 -4.03 17.77
C GLY A 77 3.24 -2.65 17.57
N ARG A 78 4.39 -2.38 18.19
CA ARG A 78 5.14 -1.14 18.01
C ARG A 78 5.89 -1.12 16.67
N TRP A 79 6.02 0.07 16.10
CA TRP A 79 6.79 0.32 14.88
C TRP A 79 8.21 0.75 15.21
N GLN A 80 9.17 0.26 14.42
CA GLN A 80 10.58 0.58 14.53
C GLN A 80 11.11 1.07 13.18
N GLY A 81 12.05 2.02 13.22
CA GLY A 81 12.70 2.59 12.05
C GLY A 81 14.02 1.90 11.69
N ASN A 82 14.88 2.62 10.96
CA ASN A 82 16.11 2.10 10.35
C ASN A 82 17.09 1.49 11.36
N GLY A 83 17.22 2.09 12.54
CA GLY A 83 18.14 1.68 13.59
C GLY A 83 17.49 0.87 14.71
N GLY A 84 16.22 0.47 14.54
CA GLY A 84 15.43 -0.19 15.58
C GLY A 84 14.80 0.77 16.61
N GLU A 85 14.96 2.08 16.43
CA GLU A 85 14.31 3.09 17.25
C GLU A 85 12.79 3.02 17.12
N GLU A 86 12.08 3.23 18.22
CA GLU A 86 10.62 3.22 18.22
C GLU A 86 10.05 4.46 17.52
N LEU A 87 9.22 4.23 16.51
CA LEU A 87 8.47 5.26 15.79
C LEU A 87 7.15 5.53 16.50
N ARG A 88 7.21 6.33 17.58
CA ARG A 88 6.05 6.65 18.43
C ARG A 88 4.96 7.41 17.69
N ASP A 89 5.33 8.15 16.65
CA ASP A 89 4.42 8.82 15.71
C ASP A 89 3.50 7.83 14.98
N LEU A 90 3.89 6.55 14.86
CA LEU A 90 3.10 5.48 14.24
C LEU A 90 2.38 4.58 15.25
N SER A 91 2.29 4.99 16.52
CA SER A 91 1.63 4.20 17.55
C SER A 91 0.18 3.86 17.16
N GLY A 92 -0.20 2.60 17.32
CA GLY A 92 -1.52 2.08 16.98
C GLY A 92 -1.75 1.78 15.49
N CYS A 93 -0.85 2.20 14.59
CA CYS A 93 -1.00 1.88 13.17
C CYS A 93 -1.00 0.36 12.94
N THR A 94 -1.98 -0.10 12.18
CA THR A 94 -2.18 -1.51 11.84
C THR A 94 -1.68 -1.84 10.44
N ASP A 95 -1.61 -0.85 9.56
CA ASP A 95 -1.34 -1.03 8.13
C ASP A 95 -0.32 0.01 7.64
N LEU A 96 0.44 -0.37 6.63
CA LEU A 96 1.26 0.55 5.85
C LEU A 96 0.45 1.04 4.65
N ASP A 97 0.59 2.31 4.31
CA ASP A 97 0.04 2.87 3.08
C ASP A 97 1.09 3.68 2.33
N LEU A 98 1.26 3.39 1.05
CA LEU A 98 2.20 4.05 0.15
C LEU A 98 1.38 4.69 -0.97
N GLY A 99 1.33 6.02 -1.01
CA GLY A 99 0.51 6.75 -1.98
C GLY A 99 0.88 6.56 -3.46
N VAL A 100 1.91 5.76 -3.75
CA VAL A 100 2.43 5.48 -5.10
C VAL A 100 2.11 4.05 -5.57
N THR A 101 1.36 3.27 -4.79
CA THR A 101 0.94 1.92 -5.15
C THR A 101 -0.43 1.59 -4.57
N PRO A 102 -1.32 0.89 -5.30
CA PRO A 102 -2.56 0.38 -4.74
C PRO A 102 -2.38 -0.95 -3.97
N TYR A 103 -1.17 -1.51 -3.93
CA TYR A 103 -0.92 -2.81 -3.28
C TYR A 103 -1.15 -2.76 -1.77
N THR A 104 -0.91 -1.61 -1.12
CA THR A 104 -1.19 -1.43 0.31
C THR A 104 -2.68 -1.52 0.61
N ASN A 105 -3.56 -1.11 -0.31
CA ASN A 105 -5.00 -1.34 -0.19
C ASN A 105 -5.32 -2.84 -0.22
N THR A 106 -4.69 -3.62 -1.11
CA THR A 106 -4.87 -5.08 -1.16
C THR A 106 -4.51 -5.75 0.17
N LEU A 107 -3.45 -5.30 0.84
CA LEU A 107 -3.09 -5.80 2.17
C LEU A 107 -4.17 -5.48 3.22
N ALA A 108 -4.66 -4.23 3.24
CA ALA A 108 -5.72 -3.82 4.16
C ALA A 108 -7.01 -4.64 3.95
N LEU A 109 -7.44 -4.81 2.70
CA LEU A 109 -8.63 -5.59 2.34
C LEU A 109 -8.52 -7.06 2.78
N ARG A 110 -7.36 -7.69 2.55
CA ARG A 110 -7.09 -9.07 2.99
C ARG A 110 -7.13 -9.22 4.51
N ARG A 111 -6.63 -8.21 5.23
CA ARG A 111 -6.63 -8.21 6.69
C ARG A 111 -8.02 -8.00 7.27
N LEU A 112 -8.83 -7.14 6.66
CA LEU A 112 -10.18 -6.84 7.12
C LEU A 112 -11.18 -7.98 6.89
N ARG A 113 -10.98 -8.81 5.84
CA ARG A 113 -11.81 -9.99 5.53
C ARG A 113 -13.32 -9.69 5.50
N LEU A 114 -13.69 -8.54 4.94
CA LEU A 114 -15.08 -8.06 4.93
C LEU A 114 -15.98 -8.95 4.05
N HIS A 115 -17.19 -9.22 4.54
CA HIS A 115 -18.32 -9.72 3.76
C HIS A 115 -19.09 -8.56 3.10
N PRO A 116 -19.85 -8.80 2.01
CA PRO A 116 -20.68 -7.75 1.40
C PRO A 116 -21.59 -7.08 2.43
N GLY A 117 -21.67 -5.74 2.37
CA GLY A 117 -22.37 -4.89 3.33
C GLY A 117 -21.59 -4.55 4.61
N GLN A 118 -20.43 -5.18 4.86
CA GLN A 118 -19.62 -4.88 6.04
C GLN A 118 -18.63 -3.74 5.79
N SER A 119 -18.35 -3.01 6.85
CA SER A 119 -17.35 -1.94 6.91
C SER A 119 -16.28 -2.26 7.96
N GLY A 120 -15.05 -1.89 7.67
CA GLY A 120 -13.92 -2.00 8.60
C GLY A 120 -13.02 -0.79 8.52
N GLU A 121 -12.52 -0.35 9.68
CA GLU A 121 -11.57 0.76 9.77
C GLU A 121 -10.15 0.25 9.99
N VAL A 122 -9.20 1.00 9.46
CA VAL A 122 -7.76 0.80 9.66
C VAL A 122 -7.10 2.09 10.08
N LEU A 123 -6.06 1.99 10.90
CA LEU A 123 -5.17 3.10 11.19
C LEU A 123 -3.88 2.88 10.37
N ALA A 124 -3.73 3.67 9.30
CA ALA A 124 -2.64 3.50 8.35
C ALA A 124 -1.47 4.44 8.66
N ALA A 125 -0.26 3.88 8.65
CA ALA A 125 0.98 4.63 8.54
C ALA A 125 1.19 4.98 7.06
N VAL A 126 0.79 6.19 6.68
CA VAL A 126 0.99 6.70 5.32
C VAL A 126 2.42 7.21 5.20
N ILE A 127 3.17 6.68 4.25
CA ILE A 127 4.53 7.12 3.91
C ILE A 127 4.49 7.84 2.56
N GLU A 128 4.79 9.13 2.59
CA GLU A 128 4.88 9.96 1.40
C GLU A 128 6.19 9.65 0.65
N ILE A 129 6.11 9.51 -0.68
CA ILE A 129 7.23 9.16 -1.54
C ILE A 129 7.49 10.36 -2.48
N PRO A 130 8.75 10.79 -2.67
CA PRO A 130 10.00 10.15 -2.23
C PRO A 130 10.56 10.64 -0.88
N SER A 131 9.86 11.52 -0.15
CA SER A 131 10.41 12.17 1.06
C SER A 131 10.52 11.27 2.30
N PHE A 132 9.78 10.16 2.33
CA PHE A 132 9.56 9.32 3.51
C PHE A 132 8.97 10.06 4.72
N THR A 133 8.29 11.17 4.48
CA THR A 133 7.48 11.82 5.51
C THR A 133 6.34 10.88 5.90
N ARG A 134 6.07 10.81 7.21
CA ARG A 134 5.09 9.89 7.77
C ARG A 134 3.92 10.65 8.33
N ARG A 135 2.73 10.09 8.17
CA ARG A 135 1.52 10.56 8.84
C ARG A 135 0.60 9.39 9.14
N VAL A 136 -0.25 9.58 10.14
CA VAL A 136 -1.25 8.60 10.55
C VAL A 136 -2.59 9.00 9.98
N VAL A 137 -3.26 8.08 9.29
CA VAL A 137 -4.57 8.32 8.66
C VAL A 137 -5.53 7.21 9.04
N ARG A 138 -6.72 7.59 9.53
CA ARG A 138 -7.84 6.66 9.67
C ARG A 138 -8.51 6.49 8.32
N GLN A 139 -8.65 5.24 7.90
CA GLN A 139 -9.28 4.87 6.64
C GLN A 139 -10.41 3.89 6.91
N ARG A 140 -11.46 3.95 6.11
CA ARG A 140 -12.55 2.97 6.12
C ARG A 140 -12.65 2.28 4.78
N TYR A 141 -12.91 0.97 4.83
CA TYR A 141 -13.29 0.18 3.67
C TYR A 141 -14.66 -0.42 3.91
N THR A 142 -15.55 -0.33 2.93
CA THR A 142 -16.86 -0.98 2.94
C THR A 142 -16.98 -1.88 1.72
N ARG A 143 -17.29 -3.16 1.91
CA ARG A 143 -17.48 -4.08 0.77
C ARG A 143 -18.88 -3.89 0.20
N LEU A 144 -18.97 -3.26 -0.98
CA LEU A 144 -20.23 -2.99 -1.65
C LEU A 144 -20.74 -4.19 -2.46
N GLY A 145 -19.82 -5.03 -2.95
CA GLY A 145 -20.16 -6.21 -3.74
C GLY A 145 -19.04 -7.26 -3.75
N PRO A 146 -19.12 -8.27 -4.64
CA PRO A 146 -18.09 -9.30 -4.76
C PRO A 146 -16.69 -8.72 -4.99
N HIS A 147 -16.59 -7.69 -5.84
CA HIS A 147 -15.34 -7.10 -6.34
C HIS A 147 -15.26 -5.58 -6.18
N THR A 148 -16.11 -5.01 -5.34
CA THR A 148 -16.24 -3.55 -5.23
C THR A 148 -16.19 -3.13 -3.77
N TYR A 149 -15.32 -2.17 -3.48
CA TYR A 149 -15.09 -1.65 -2.13
C TYR A 149 -15.13 -0.13 -2.16
N GLN A 150 -15.92 0.47 -1.29
CA GLN A 150 -15.79 1.89 -1.00
C GLN A 150 -14.56 2.10 -0.12
N TYR A 151 -13.67 2.99 -0.52
CA TYR A 151 -12.58 3.52 0.30
C TYR A 151 -12.94 4.92 0.78
N GLU A 152 -12.64 5.21 2.04
CA GLU A 152 -12.80 6.53 2.63
C GLU A 152 -11.54 6.92 3.42
N ASN A 153 -11.02 8.12 3.18
CA ASN A 153 -10.05 8.78 4.04
C ASN A 153 -10.81 9.64 5.06
N LEU A 154 -10.92 9.17 6.29
CA LEU A 154 -11.71 9.81 7.34
C LEU A 154 -11.09 11.12 7.84
N GLY A 155 -9.82 11.39 7.56
CA GLY A 155 -9.15 12.64 7.92
C GLY A 155 -9.27 13.75 6.86
N GLY A 156 -9.52 13.38 5.60
CA GLY A 156 -9.52 14.32 4.47
C GLY A 156 -10.84 14.41 3.69
N GLY A 157 -11.84 13.59 4.03
CA GLY A 157 -13.15 13.59 3.36
C GLY A 157 -13.14 13.00 1.94
N TYR A 158 -12.00 12.52 1.46
CA TYR A 158 -11.89 11.84 0.18
C TYR A 158 -12.51 10.44 0.25
N SER A 159 -13.29 10.08 -0.77
CA SER A 159 -13.81 8.73 -0.94
C SER A 159 -13.85 8.33 -2.41
N THR A 160 -13.74 7.04 -2.68
CA THR A 160 -13.87 6.47 -4.02
C THR A 160 -14.25 5.00 -3.95
N GLU A 161 -14.76 4.45 -5.05
CA GLU A 161 -14.97 3.02 -5.19
C GLU A 161 -13.76 2.37 -5.88
N LEU A 162 -13.24 1.32 -5.25
CA LEU A 162 -12.18 0.47 -5.78
C LEU A 162 -12.81 -0.75 -6.43
N SER A 163 -12.33 -1.14 -7.61
CA SER A 163 -12.58 -2.48 -8.14
C SER A 163 -11.38 -3.36 -7.89
N VAL A 164 -11.62 -4.63 -7.57
CA VAL A 164 -10.58 -5.62 -7.28
C VAL A 164 -10.82 -6.91 -8.06
N ASP A 165 -9.83 -7.79 -8.13
CA ASP A 165 -10.02 -9.16 -8.60
C ASP A 165 -10.35 -10.15 -7.46
N ASP A 166 -10.47 -11.43 -7.80
CA ASP A 166 -10.77 -12.51 -6.85
C ASP A 166 -9.72 -12.65 -5.74
N GLU A 167 -8.49 -12.17 -5.97
CA GLU A 167 -7.40 -12.19 -5.00
C GLU A 167 -7.24 -10.84 -4.26
N LEU A 168 -8.20 -9.92 -4.44
CA LEU A 168 -8.26 -8.57 -3.88
C LEU A 168 -7.17 -7.61 -4.39
N PHE A 169 -6.53 -7.94 -5.51
CA PHE A 169 -5.66 -6.97 -6.19
C PHE A 169 -6.52 -5.90 -6.85
N VAL A 170 -6.19 -4.64 -6.58
CA VAL A 170 -6.90 -3.50 -7.17
C VAL A 170 -6.77 -3.56 -8.70
N ARG A 171 -7.92 -3.54 -9.38
CA ARG A 171 -8.03 -3.47 -10.84
C ARG A 171 -8.15 -2.03 -11.30
N GLU A 172 -8.99 -1.26 -10.63
CA GLU A 172 -9.18 0.17 -10.87
C GLU A 172 -9.29 0.91 -9.52
N TYR A 173 -8.51 1.97 -9.40
CA TYR A 173 -8.58 3.00 -8.39
C TYR A 173 -8.85 4.31 -9.15
N PRO A 174 -10.12 4.73 -9.30
CA PRO A 174 -10.51 5.83 -10.17
C PRO A 174 -9.65 7.07 -9.98
N GLY A 175 -9.08 7.56 -11.09
CA GLY A 175 -8.22 8.75 -11.10
C GLY A 175 -6.80 8.57 -10.57
N LEU A 176 -6.48 7.44 -9.92
CA LEU A 176 -5.15 7.21 -9.33
C LEU A 176 -4.39 6.04 -9.96
N PHE A 177 -5.01 4.86 -10.10
CA PHE A 177 -4.31 3.66 -10.58
C PHE A 177 -5.20 2.77 -11.42
N ARG A 178 -4.63 2.14 -12.44
CA ARG A 178 -5.26 1.03 -13.16
C ARG A 178 -4.30 -0.14 -13.32
N GLN A 179 -4.81 -1.35 -13.20
CA GLN A 179 -4.02 -2.55 -13.44
C GLN A 179 -3.92 -2.80 -14.94
N LEU A 180 -2.71 -3.02 -15.43
CA LEU A 180 -2.48 -3.37 -16.82
C LEU A 180 -2.78 -4.86 -17.02
N ARG A 181 -3.48 -5.19 -18.10
CA ARG A 181 -3.65 -6.57 -18.54
C ARG A 181 -2.36 -7.02 -19.21
N LEU A 182 -1.71 -8.04 -18.66
CA LEU A 182 -0.67 -8.78 -19.35
C LEU A 182 -1.39 -9.72 -20.32
N GLY A 183 -1.09 -9.57 -21.62
CA GLY A 183 -1.69 -10.39 -22.68
C GLY A 183 -1.22 -11.85 -22.65
#